data_AF-A0A1R4AB19-F1
#
_entry.id   AF-A0A1R4AB19-F1
#
_cell.length_a   1.000
_cell.length_b   1.000
_cell.length_c   1.000
_cell.angle_alpha   90.00
_cell.angle_beta   90.00
_cell.angle_gamma   90.00
#
_symmetry.space_group_name_H-M   'P 1'
#
loop_
_entity.id
_entity.type
_entity.pdbx_description
1 polymer ?
#
loop_
_entity_poly.entity_id
_entity_poly.type
_entity_poly.pdbx_seq_one_letter_code
_entity_poly.pdbx_strand_id
1 'polypeptide(L)'
;MKKTIKNATLASKNHANSLKKGSIRINRSVSTENRLKLYRSKGISNTTTHEPTAAARIQPDRRWFGNTRVINQKKLENFREELAKDKNDPTAILLKRSKLPMGLLQTKDLPGKLANKLSFSEVFGPKKQRKRVKLSADSFEELALQAKGKDESYKESNDKSITINTDDAETLYTSESIFSKGTSKRIWGELYKVIDSSDIIIQVLDSRDPVGTRCLRLESHIKTKTCKHLILLLNKCDLVPTWVTKNWIKHLSVEFPTIAFHASINKPFGKHTLLDLLRQYSKLLKDRKHVSVGFVGYPNVGKSSVINTLCGNKSCKAAPVPGETRVWQYVSLTKRVHMIDCPGIVPPEEISDAAKILKGVIRVERVSDPENYILPMLELVNKECLTSIYSISDEWISLSGAEMAEEFLKTVAKRSGKMLPGGIPDCKIAARMVLNDFQRGRISYFISPPHAPPANVDTAG
;
A
#
# COMPACT_ATOMS: atom_id res chain seq x y z
N MET A 1 88.51 15.57 25.40
CA MET A 1 87.64 15.28 26.58
C MET A 1 86.21 15.23 26.05
N LYS A 2 85.61 14.04 25.86
CA LYS A 2 84.66 13.38 26.80
C LYS A 2 83.54 14.37 27.21
N LYS A 3 82.23 14.13 27.08
CA LYS A 3 81.45 12.89 26.92
C LYS A 3 79.96 13.31 26.90
N THR A 4 79.09 12.60 26.16
CA THR A 4 77.64 12.32 26.44
C THR A 4 76.69 13.51 26.74
N ILE A 5 75.56 13.66 26.06
CA ILE A 5 74.32 12.89 26.34
C ILE A 5 73.46 12.83 25.06
N LYS A 6 73.33 11.61 24.53
CA LYS A 6 72.17 11.15 23.75
C LYS A 6 71.08 10.75 24.75
N ASN A 7 69.82 10.81 24.31
CA ASN A 7 68.60 10.21 24.88
C ASN A 7 67.79 11.07 25.87
N ALA A 8 66.78 11.77 25.35
CA ALA A 8 65.56 12.13 26.08
C ALA A 8 64.36 12.29 25.12
N THR A 9 64.11 11.29 24.26
CA THR A 9 62.90 11.19 23.41
C THR A 9 62.07 9.93 23.70
N LEU A 10 62.17 9.37 24.91
CA LEU A 10 61.43 8.18 25.33
C LEU A 10 61.00 8.24 26.80
N ALA A 11 60.16 9.22 27.18
CA ALA A 11 59.53 9.22 28.50
C ALA A 11 58.26 10.10 28.56
N SER A 12 57.23 9.80 27.77
CA SER A 12 55.86 10.29 28.09
C SER A 12 54.71 9.39 27.60
N LYS A 13 55.00 8.18 27.09
CA LYS A 13 53.97 7.28 26.55
C LYS A 13 53.46 6.17 27.49
N ASN A 14 53.84 6.14 28.77
CA ASN A 14 53.54 4.99 29.65
C ASN A 14 52.68 5.27 30.90
N HIS A 15 51.93 6.38 30.99
CA HIS A 15 51.07 6.67 32.15
C HIS A 15 49.56 6.80 31.87
N ALA A 16 49.05 6.07 30.88
CA ALA A 16 47.60 5.95 30.67
C ALA A 16 47.12 4.50 30.42
N ASN A 17 47.89 3.49 30.84
CA ASN A 17 47.57 2.06 30.63
C ASN A 17 47.47 1.24 31.92
N SER A 18 47.12 1.88 33.03
CA SER A 18 46.89 1.20 34.30
C SER A 18 45.76 1.88 35.04
N LEU A 19 44.51 1.55 34.68
CA LEU A 19 43.34 1.58 35.57
C LEU A 19 42.10 1.06 34.80
N LYS A 20 41.51 -0.02 35.34
CA LYS A 20 40.29 -0.73 34.92
C LYS A 20 40.42 -1.79 33.80
N LYS A 21 41.27 -2.79 34.03
CA LYS A 21 40.98 -4.18 33.62
C LYS A 21 39.87 -4.73 34.52
N GLY A 22 38.64 -4.26 34.31
CA GLY A 22 37.43 -4.77 34.97
C GLY A 22 36.53 -5.44 33.94
N SER A 23 36.52 -6.77 33.93
CA SER A 23 35.62 -7.61 33.11
C SER A 23 35.86 -7.52 31.58
N ILE A 24 36.93 -8.14 31.09
CA ILE A 24 36.98 -8.60 29.69
C ILE A 24 36.01 -9.78 29.61
N ARG A 25 34.76 -9.51 29.25
CA ARG A 25 33.77 -10.57 29.00
C ARG A 25 34.21 -11.30 27.72
N ILE A 26 34.53 -12.58 27.84
CA ILE A 26 35.10 -13.50 26.83
C ILE A 26 34.37 -13.50 25.47
N ASN A 27 33.18 -12.89 25.35
CA ASN A 27 32.28 -13.04 24.21
C ASN A 27 32.10 -11.79 23.31
N ARG A 28 32.91 -10.72 23.41
CA ARG A 28 32.68 -9.50 22.60
C ARG A 28 33.96 -8.92 22.00
N SER A 29 33.91 -8.60 20.71
CA SER A 29 34.96 -7.86 20.01
C SER A 29 34.95 -6.38 20.37
N VAL A 30 36.10 -5.70 20.22
CA VAL A 30 36.24 -4.25 20.42
C VAL A 30 35.23 -3.45 19.57
N SER A 31 34.97 -3.87 18.34
CA SER A 31 33.95 -3.24 17.47
C SER A 31 32.53 -3.39 18.03
N THR A 32 32.22 -4.55 18.64
CA THR A 32 30.93 -4.79 19.30
C THR A 32 30.79 -3.92 20.54
N GLU A 33 31.85 -3.79 21.32
CA GLU A 33 31.87 -2.90 22.49
C GLU A 33 31.67 -1.44 22.11
N ASN A 34 32.36 -0.94 21.08
CA ASN A 34 32.21 0.43 20.62
C ASN A 34 30.77 0.71 20.13
N ARG A 35 30.16 -0.24 19.42
CA ARG A 35 28.76 -0.12 19.01
C ARG A 35 27.79 -0.15 20.20
N LEU A 36 28.04 -0.99 21.21
CA LEU A 36 27.20 -1.03 22.42
C LEU A 36 27.40 0.19 23.32
N LYS A 37 28.61 0.78 23.33
CA LYS A 37 28.91 2.04 24.02
C LYS A 37 28.06 3.17 23.45
N LEU A 38 27.84 3.23 22.14
CA LEU A 38 26.99 4.25 21.50
C LEU A 38 25.58 4.34 22.09
N TYR A 39 24.96 3.21 22.46
CA TYR A 39 23.62 3.21 23.08
C TYR A 39 23.63 3.60 24.57
N ARG A 40 24.79 3.54 25.23
CA ARG A 40 24.95 3.81 26.67
C ARG A 40 25.53 5.18 26.95
N SER A 41 26.37 5.69 26.05
CA SER A 41 26.92 7.03 26.14
C SER A 41 25.81 8.04 25.93
N LYS A 42 25.37 8.69 27.00
CA LYS A 42 24.63 9.95 26.88
C LYS A 42 25.59 11.00 26.34
N GLY A 43 25.11 11.88 25.46
CA GLY A 43 25.86 13.08 25.10
C GLY A 43 26.12 13.88 26.37
N ILE A 44 27.40 14.14 26.67
CA ILE A 44 27.76 15.08 27.73
C ILE A 44 27.31 16.45 27.21
N SER A 45 26.34 17.09 27.88
CA SER A 45 25.66 18.32 27.43
C SER A 45 26.63 19.46 27.11
N ASN A 46 27.87 19.41 27.61
CA ASN A 46 28.82 20.50 27.52
C ASN A 46 29.83 20.35 26.35
N THR A 47 29.77 19.30 25.51
CA THR A 47 30.85 19.04 24.53
C THR A 47 30.44 18.60 23.13
N THR A 48 29.16 18.38 22.82
CA THR A 48 28.76 17.82 21.49
C THR A 48 28.06 18.78 20.53
N THR A 49 27.95 20.06 20.87
CA THR A 49 27.81 21.11 19.85
C THR A 49 29.19 21.68 19.60
N HIS A 50 30.04 20.94 18.90
CA HIS A 50 31.20 21.57 18.27
C HIS A 50 30.63 22.54 17.24
N GLU A 51 30.43 23.81 17.64
CA GLU A 51 30.25 24.88 16.67
C GLU A 51 31.49 24.84 15.77
N PRO A 52 31.33 24.61 14.46
CA PRO A 52 32.47 24.51 13.57
C PRO A 52 33.12 25.89 13.47
N THR A 53 34.13 26.13 14.32
CA THR A 53 35.03 27.29 14.27
C THR A 53 36.11 27.12 13.20
N ALA A 54 36.15 25.97 12.52
CA ALA A 54 37.06 25.71 11.43
C ALA A 54 36.70 26.57 10.20
N ALA A 55 37.71 27.21 9.60
CA ALA A 55 37.51 28.04 8.43
C ALA A 55 36.97 27.22 7.23
N ALA A 56 35.75 27.52 6.79
CA ALA A 56 35.11 26.90 5.62
C ALA A 56 35.62 27.50 4.29
N ARG A 57 36.94 27.40 4.04
CA ARG A 57 37.54 27.83 2.77
C ARG A 57 37.54 26.67 1.78
N ILE A 58 37.03 26.91 0.57
CA ILE A 58 37.09 25.95 -0.53
C ILE A 58 38.34 26.28 -1.37
N GLN A 59 39.32 25.38 -1.40
CA GLN A 59 40.58 25.59 -2.12
C GLN A 59 40.36 25.61 -3.64
N PRO A 60 40.72 26.66 -4.39
CA PRO A 60 40.49 26.71 -5.84
C PRO A 60 41.20 25.55 -6.55
N ASP A 61 40.46 24.76 -7.32
CA ASP A 61 40.98 23.63 -8.10
C ASP A 61 40.39 23.64 -9.53
N ARG A 62 41.25 23.50 -10.54
CA ARG A 62 40.84 23.44 -11.96
C ARG A 62 39.93 22.23 -12.23
N ARG A 63 40.02 21.17 -11.42
CA ARG A 63 39.21 19.95 -11.54
C ARG A 63 37.71 20.21 -11.39
N TRP A 64 37.30 21.28 -10.72
CA TRP A 64 35.88 21.62 -10.56
C TRP A 64 35.20 22.00 -11.86
N PHE A 65 35.97 22.56 -12.81
CA PHE A 65 35.45 23.04 -14.09
C PHE A 65 35.55 21.98 -15.20
N GLY A 66 36.07 20.78 -14.89
CA GLY A 66 36.14 19.67 -15.82
C GLY A 66 34.86 18.83 -15.85
N ASN A 67 34.58 18.19 -16.99
CA ASN A 67 33.46 17.26 -17.11
C ASN A 67 33.68 16.03 -16.21
N THR A 68 32.89 15.91 -15.14
CA THR A 68 33.04 14.81 -14.15
C THR A 68 32.39 13.49 -14.59
N ARG A 69 31.38 13.54 -15.48
CA ARG A 69 30.71 12.37 -16.04
C ARG A 69 30.39 12.60 -17.52
N VAL A 70 30.91 11.74 -18.38
CA VAL A 70 30.63 11.73 -19.82
C VAL A 70 30.11 10.35 -20.20
N ILE A 71 29.10 10.29 -21.07
CA ILE A 71 28.55 9.05 -21.61
C ILE A 71 28.65 9.06 -23.12
N ASN A 72 29.03 7.92 -23.70
CA ASN A 72 29.08 7.76 -25.16
C ASN A 72 27.68 7.46 -25.69
N GLN A 73 27.31 8.03 -26.83
CA GLN A 73 25.99 7.90 -27.45
C GLN A 73 25.61 6.43 -27.71
N LYS A 74 26.52 5.63 -28.29
CA LYS A 74 26.30 4.20 -28.53
C LYS A 74 26.00 3.41 -27.25
N LYS A 75 26.66 3.76 -26.14
CA LYS A 75 26.40 3.12 -24.84
C LYS A 75 25.03 3.50 -24.28
N LEU A 76 24.56 4.71 -24.57
CA LEU A 76 23.25 5.19 -24.14
C LEU A 76 22.13 4.50 -24.92
N GLU A 77 22.31 4.30 -26.23
CA GLU A 77 21.38 3.56 -27.10
C GLU A 77 21.25 2.09 -26.68
N ASN A 78 22.37 1.37 -26.54
CA ASN A 78 22.37 -0.01 -26.06
C ASN A 78 21.64 -0.14 -24.70
N PHE A 79 21.86 0.83 -23.80
CA PHE A 79 21.20 0.83 -22.50
C PHE A 79 19.69 1.11 -22.59
N ARG A 80 19.25 1.94 -23.55
CA ARG A 80 17.81 2.14 -23.81
C ARG A 80 17.16 0.86 -24.28
N GLU A 81 17.82 0.11 -25.15
CA GLU A 81 17.32 -1.18 -25.65
C GLU A 81 17.25 -2.25 -24.55
N GLU A 82 18.30 -2.39 -23.74
CA GLU A 82 18.32 -3.32 -22.60
C GLU A 82 17.21 -2.99 -21.59
N LEU A 83 17.08 -1.73 -21.20
CA LEU A 83 15.99 -1.32 -20.30
C LEU A 83 14.61 -1.49 -20.93
N ALA A 84 14.45 -1.27 -22.24
CA ALA A 84 13.17 -1.46 -22.90
C ALA A 84 12.74 -2.93 -22.90
N LYS A 85 13.68 -3.87 -23.04
CA LYS A 85 13.43 -5.31 -22.95
C LYS A 85 12.97 -5.71 -21.54
N ASP A 86 13.68 -5.25 -20.52
CA ASP A 86 13.46 -5.71 -19.14
C ASP A 86 12.39 -4.92 -18.36
N LYS A 87 12.00 -3.72 -18.84
CA LYS A 87 11.05 -2.85 -18.13
C LYS A 87 9.67 -3.48 -17.93
N ASN A 88 9.25 -4.33 -18.86
CA ASN A 88 7.93 -4.95 -18.84
C ASN A 88 7.92 -6.32 -18.15
N ASP A 89 9.08 -6.88 -17.79
CA ASP A 89 9.14 -8.15 -17.08
C ASP A 89 8.88 -7.94 -15.58
N PRO A 90 7.76 -8.44 -15.02
CA PRO A 90 7.44 -8.30 -13.60
C PRO A 90 8.38 -9.11 -12.69
N THR A 91 9.08 -10.11 -13.25
CA THR A 91 9.96 -11.00 -12.50
C THR A 91 11.41 -10.53 -12.49
N ALA A 92 11.79 -9.63 -13.40
CA ALA A 92 13.11 -9.03 -13.45
C ALA A 92 13.31 -8.03 -12.31
N ILE A 93 14.43 -8.19 -11.58
CA ILE A 93 14.70 -7.43 -10.35
C ILE A 93 15.92 -6.54 -10.55
N LEU A 94 15.74 -5.22 -10.42
CA LEU A 94 16.84 -4.25 -10.47
C LEU A 94 17.60 -4.20 -9.12
N LEU A 95 18.79 -4.81 -9.06
CA LEU A 95 19.59 -4.87 -7.83
C LEU A 95 20.39 -3.60 -7.54
N LYS A 96 21.02 -3.04 -8.58
CA LYS A 96 21.85 -1.84 -8.47
C LYS A 96 21.57 -0.92 -9.62
N ARG A 97 21.40 0.37 -9.30
CA ARG A 97 21.50 1.42 -10.31
C ARG A 97 22.97 1.71 -10.55
N SER A 98 23.40 1.59 -11.80
CA SER A 98 24.58 2.31 -12.25
C SER A 98 24.36 3.81 -12.03
N LYS A 99 25.44 4.58 -11.82
CA LYS A 99 25.39 6.04 -11.64
C LYS A 99 25.11 6.76 -12.98
N LEU A 100 24.18 6.23 -13.77
CA LEU A 100 23.79 6.75 -15.07
C LEU A 100 22.72 7.84 -14.93
N PRO A 101 22.74 8.84 -15.82
CA PRO A 101 21.74 9.90 -15.85
C PRO A 101 20.42 9.37 -16.42
N MET A 102 19.56 8.81 -15.55
CA MET A 102 18.24 8.26 -15.94
C MET A 102 17.33 9.29 -16.63
N GLY A 103 17.56 10.59 -16.42
CA GLY A 103 16.81 11.67 -17.09
C GLY A 103 16.98 11.69 -18.60
N LEU A 104 18.11 11.19 -19.14
CA LEU A 104 18.35 11.11 -20.59
C LEU A 104 17.55 10.00 -21.28
N LEU A 105 16.90 9.12 -20.53
CA LEU A 105 16.20 7.96 -21.07
C LEU A 105 14.71 8.23 -21.30
N GLN A 106 14.16 9.30 -20.71
CA GLN A 106 12.76 9.67 -20.85
C GLN A 106 12.65 10.91 -21.74
N THR A 107 12.64 10.71 -23.06
CA THR A 107 12.17 11.76 -23.98
C THR A 107 10.66 11.78 -23.89
N LYS A 108 10.11 12.72 -23.10
CA LYS A 108 8.69 13.04 -23.18
C LYS A 108 8.51 13.97 -24.36
N ASP A 109 7.91 13.49 -25.43
CA ASP A 109 7.45 14.37 -26.51
C ASP A 109 6.38 15.27 -25.90
N LEU A 110 6.78 16.50 -25.60
CA LEU A 110 5.86 17.51 -25.09
C LEU A 110 4.98 17.93 -26.27
N PRO A 111 3.65 17.76 -26.20
CA PRO A 111 2.77 18.36 -27.19
C PRO A 111 3.05 19.86 -27.21
N GLY A 112 3.20 20.43 -28.41
CA GLY A 112 3.61 21.82 -28.58
C GLY A 112 2.75 22.76 -27.73
N LYS A 113 3.35 23.42 -26.73
CA LYS A 113 2.63 24.32 -25.82
C LYS A 113 2.07 25.51 -26.60
N LEU A 114 0.74 25.56 -26.74
CA LEU A 114 0.04 26.69 -27.37
C LEU A 114 0.33 28.03 -26.66
N ALA A 115 0.57 27.99 -25.34
CA ALA A 115 0.93 29.14 -24.52
C ALA A 115 2.25 29.82 -24.94
N ASN A 116 3.16 29.09 -25.61
CA ASN A 116 4.37 29.67 -26.15
C ASN A 116 4.13 30.43 -27.46
N LYS A 117 2.95 30.26 -28.09
CA LYS A 117 2.59 30.89 -29.36
C LYS A 117 1.61 32.06 -29.19
N LEU A 118 0.78 32.07 -28.15
CA LEU A 118 -0.20 33.12 -27.90
C LEU A 118 -0.37 33.36 -26.39
N SER A 119 -0.26 34.62 -25.96
CA SER A 119 -0.53 35.00 -24.57
C SER A 119 -2.03 35.10 -24.29
N PHE A 120 -2.46 34.88 -23.04
CA PHE A 120 -3.89 34.94 -22.69
C PHE A 120 -4.52 36.30 -23.04
N SER A 121 -3.80 37.40 -22.80
CA SER A 121 -4.23 38.77 -23.11
C SER A 121 -4.36 39.07 -24.61
N GLU A 122 -3.59 38.37 -25.46
CA GLU A 122 -3.71 38.49 -26.92
C GLU A 122 -4.90 37.71 -27.47
N VAL A 123 -5.33 36.65 -26.78
CA VAL A 123 -6.47 35.82 -27.19
C VAL A 123 -7.78 36.36 -26.61
N PHE A 124 -7.78 36.82 -25.36
CA PHE A 124 -8.96 37.24 -24.62
C PHE A 124 -8.73 38.59 -23.90
N GLY A 125 -9.79 39.41 -23.80
CA GLY A 125 -9.75 40.71 -23.12
C GLY A 125 -9.68 41.92 -24.07
N PRO A 126 -9.45 43.13 -23.53
CA PRO A 126 -9.51 44.38 -24.31
C PRO A 126 -8.33 44.53 -25.28
N LYS A 127 -7.18 43.90 -24.99
CA LYS A 127 -5.98 43.91 -25.85
C LYS A 127 -5.95 42.73 -26.84
N LYS A 128 -7.08 42.07 -27.09
CA LYS A 128 -7.16 40.91 -27.98
C LYS A 128 -6.71 41.26 -29.40
N GLN A 129 -5.79 40.47 -29.93
CA GLN A 129 -5.29 40.57 -31.31
C GLN A 129 -5.88 39.47 -32.21
N ARG A 130 -6.37 38.37 -31.61
CA ARG A 130 -6.95 37.25 -32.36
C ARG A 130 -8.34 37.60 -32.89
N LYS A 131 -8.47 37.75 -34.20
CA LYS A 131 -9.75 38.00 -34.89
C LYS A 131 -10.47 36.73 -35.36
N ARG A 132 -9.74 35.65 -35.67
CA ARG A 132 -10.32 34.39 -36.18
C ARG A 132 -9.93 33.19 -35.32
N VAL A 133 -10.83 32.21 -35.23
CA VAL A 133 -10.58 30.95 -34.55
C VAL A 133 -9.85 30.00 -35.50
N LYS A 134 -8.85 29.27 -35.01
CA LYS A 134 -8.30 28.11 -35.72
C LYS A 134 -9.26 26.95 -35.49
N LEU A 135 -10.06 26.63 -36.50
CA LEU A 135 -10.92 25.45 -36.49
C LEU A 135 -10.10 24.23 -36.92
N SER A 136 -10.49 23.06 -36.44
CA SER A 136 -9.93 21.77 -36.84
C SER A 136 -10.61 21.16 -38.06
N ALA A 137 -11.67 21.79 -38.56
CA ALA A 137 -12.45 21.36 -39.70
C ALA A 137 -12.28 22.36 -40.84
N ASP A 138 -12.12 21.85 -42.06
CA ASP A 138 -11.91 22.68 -43.25
C ASP A 138 -13.22 23.00 -43.96
N SER A 139 -14.28 22.18 -43.78
CA SER A 139 -15.61 22.38 -44.35
C SER A 139 -16.70 22.52 -43.28
N PHE A 140 -17.82 23.15 -43.67
CA PHE A 140 -18.99 23.28 -42.78
C PHE A 140 -19.64 21.93 -42.48
N GLU A 141 -19.65 21.02 -43.47
CA GLU A 141 -20.18 19.67 -43.31
C GLU A 141 -19.37 18.87 -42.29
N GLU A 142 -18.03 18.96 -42.34
CA GLU A 142 -17.15 18.29 -41.38
C GLU A 142 -17.36 18.83 -39.96
N LEU A 143 -17.52 20.15 -39.81
CA LEU A 143 -17.80 20.77 -38.51
C LEU A 143 -19.15 20.30 -37.95
N ALA A 144 -20.17 20.15 -38.80
CA ALA A 144 -21.48 19.63 -38.40
C ALA A 144 -21.40 18.15 -37.96
N LEU A 145 -20.59 17.33 -38.63
CA LEU A 145 -20.34 15.94 -38.24
C LEU A 145 -19.59 15.85 -36.90
N GLN A 146 -18.57 16.68 -36.69
CA GLN A 146 -17.87 16.75 -35.40
C GLN A 146 -18.77 17.21 -34.25
N ALA A 147 -19.69 18.15 -34.52
CA ALA A 147 -20.67 18.60 -33.53
C ALA A 147 -21.64 17.47 -33.14
N LYS A 148 -22.19 16.74 -34.13
CA LYS A 148 -23.04 15.57 -33.87
C LYS A 148 -22.32 14.50 -33.05
N GLY A 149 -21.08 14.14 -33.40
CA GLY A 149 -20.31 13.17 -32.64
C GLY A 149 -20.01 13.62 -31.19
N LYS A 150 -19.88 14.93 -30.95
CA LYS A 150 -19.74 15.47 -29.58
C LYS A 150 -21.05 15.41 -28.81
N ASP A 151 -22.18 15.65 -29.46
CA ASP A 151 -23.51 15.56 -28.85
C ASP A 151 -23.84 14.11 -28.48
N GLU A 152 -23.54 13.16 -29.38
CA GLU A 152 -23.70 11.72 -29.12
C GLU A 152 -22.75 11.19 -28.02
N SER A 153 -21.55 11.76 -27.90
CA SER A 153 -20.59 11.37 -26.85
C SER A 153 -20.77 12.13 -25.54
N TYR A 154 -21.59 13.19 -25.54
CA TYR A 154 -21.91 13.94 -24.35
C TYR A 154 -22.79 13.09 -23.43
N LYS A 155 -22.40 13.03 -22.16
CA LYS A 155 -23.12 12.33 -21.11
C LYS A 155 -23.38 13.31 -19.99
N GLU A 156 -24.64 13.60 -19.72
CA GLU A 156 -25.07 14.53 -18.66
C GLU A 156 -24.47 14.15 -17.30
N SER A 157 -24.32 12.85 -17.02
CA SER A 157 -23.72 12.35 -15.76
C SER A 157 -22.26 12.78 -15.54
N ASN A 158 -21.52 13.10 -16.59
CA ASN A 158 -20.13 13.53 -16.50
C ASN A 158 -19.97 15.06 -16.43
N ASP A 159 -21.05 15.81 -16.64
CA ASP A 159 -20.99 17.27 -16.63
C ASP A 159 -21.13 17.81 -15.20
N LYS A 160 -20.00 18.31 -14.69
CA LYS A 160 -19.90 18.89 -13.34
C LYS A 160 -20.54 20.28 -13.22
N SER A 161 -20.91 20.89 -14.35
CA SER A 161 -21.51 22.22 -14.39
C SER A 161 -23.03 22.20 -14.29
N ILE A 162 -23.66 21.02 -14.43
CA ILE A 162 -25.07 20.84 -14.13
C ILE A 162 -25.24 20.97 -12.61
N THR A 163 -25.69 22.14 -12.17
CA THR A 163 -26.25 22.31 -10.84
C THR A 163 -27.56 21.53 -10.83
N ILE A 164 -27.54 20.32 -10.27
CA ILE A 164 -28.77 19.61 -9.94
C ILE A 164 -29.43 20.44 -8.84
N ASN A 165 -30.38 21.31 -9.22
CA ASN A 165 -31.24 21.99 -8.26
C ASN A 165 -32.20 20.94 -7.70
N THR A 166 -31.72 20.13 -6.76
CA THR A 166 -32.59 19.38 -5.87
C THR A 166 -33.10 20.38 -4.83
N ASP A 167 -34.16 21.11 -5.18
CA ASP A 167 -34.92 21.93 -4.23
C ASP A 167 -35.57 21.05 -3.13
N ASP A 168 -35.55 19.73 -3.29
CA ASP A 168 -35.75 18.74 -2.23
C ASP A 168 -34.48 18.59 -1.40
N ALA A 169 -34.22 19.60 -0.56
CA ALA A 169 -33.21 19.57 0.49
C ALA A 169 -33.61 18.61 1.63
N GLU A 170 -33.88 17.33 1.32
CA GLU A 170 -33.60 16.28 2.30
C GLU A 170 -32.09 16.32 2.52
N THR A 171 -31.69 17.00 3.59
CA THR A 171 -30.31 17.16 4.07
C THR A 171 -29.47 15.95 3.71
N LEU A 172 -28.55 16.11 2.75
CA LEU A 172 -27.49 15.15 2.51
C LEU A 172 -26.83 14.87 3.86
N TYR A 173 -27.08 13.67 4.40
CA TYR A 173 -26.56 13.27 5.70
C TYR A 173 -25.05 13.51 5.70
N THR A 174 -24.56 14.26 6.70
CA THR A 174 -23.13 14.51 6.83
C THR A 174 -22.43 13.17 7.06
N SER A 175 -21.49 12.80 6.17
CA SER A 175 -20.72 11.57 6.35
C SER A 175 -20.03 11.58 7.71
N GLU A 176 -20.21 10.50 8.47
CA GLU A 176 -19.69 10.44 9.82
C GLU A 176 -18.16 10.56 9.83
N SER A 177 -17.61 11.24 10.84
CA SER A 177 -16.15 11.35 11.03
C SER A 177 -15.45 9.98 11.10
N ILE A 178 -16.19 8.91 11.39
CA ILE A 178 -15.63 7.56 11.48
C ILE A 178 -15.14 7.02 10.14
N PHE A 179 -15.75 7.45 9.03
CA PHE A 179 -15.36 7.05 7.67
C PHE A 179 -14.03 7.68 7.23
N SER A 180 -13.55 8.69 7.96
CA SER A 180 -12.20 9.27 7.78
C SER A 180 -11.09 8.43 8.44
N LYS A 181 -11.42 7.36 9.19
CA LYS A 181 -10.41 6.50 9.80
C LYS A 181 -9.61 5.76 8.72
N GLY A 182 -8.30 5.73 8.89
CA GLY A 182 -7.37 5.11 7.93
C GLY A 182 -6.73 6.10 6.94
N THR A 183 -7.28 7.30 6.78
CA THR A 183 -6.71 8.36 5.91
C THR A 183 -5.87 9.38 6.68
N SER A 184 -5.75 9.24 8.01
CA SER A 184 -5.02 10.18 8.88
C SER A 184 -3.55 10.35 8.48
N LYS A 185 -3.08 11.62 8.49
CA LYS A 185 -1.66 11.99 8.27
C LYS A 185 -0.70 11.18 9.13
N ARG A 186 -1.08 10.83 10.36
CA ARG A 186 -0.27 9.99 11.25
C ARG A 186 -0.01 8.61 10.64
N ILE A 187 -1.06 7.93 10.17
CA ILE A 187 -0.97 6.58 9.60
C ILE A 187 -0.14 6.59 8.31
N TRP A 188 -0.37 7.60 7.47
CA TRP A 188 0.44 7.80 6.26
C TRP A 188 1.91 8.11 6.56
N GLY A 189 2.17 8.88 7.63
CA GLY A 189 3.53 9.12 8.12
C GLY A 189 4.24 7.83 8.53
N GLU A 190 3.53 6.94 9.24
CA GLU A 190 4.04 5.60 9.60
C GLU A 190 4.29 4.74 8.35
N LEU A 191 3.35 4.73 7.39
CA LEU A 191 3.51 4.03 6.12
C LEU A 191 4.79 4.47 5.39
N TYR A 192 5.01 5.77 5.25
CA TYR A 192 6.20 6.27 4.54
C TYR A 192 7.50 5.93 5.26
N LYS A 193 7.52 5.84 6.59
CA LYS A 193 8.68 5.33 7.35
C LYS A 193 8.94 3.86 7.04
N VAL A 194 7.90 3.03 7.00
CA VAL A 194 8.00 1.60 6.64
C VAL A 194 8.55 1.45 5.23
N ILE A 195 7.95 2.14 4.26
CA ILE A 195 8.41 2.15 2.87
C ILE A 195 9.87 2.55 2.83
N ASP A 196 10.29 3.59 3.56
CA ASP A 196 11.67 4.08 3.51
C ASP A 196 12.68 3.10 4.10
N SER A 197 12.30 2.44 5.19
CA SER A 197 13.14 1.51 5.93
C SER A 197 13.19 0.10 5.34
N SER A 198 12.27 -0.23 4.43
CA SER A 198 12.17 -1.54 3.78
C SER A 198 12.95 -1.61 2.46
N ASP A 199 13.64 -2.72 2.23
CA ASP A 199 14.21 -3.09 0.94
C ASP A 199 13.16 -3.80 0.05
N ILE A 200 12.31 -4.63 0.69
CA ILE A 200 11.24 -5.39 0.04
C ILE A 200 9.92 -4.97 0.68
N ILE A 201 8.91 -4.72 -0.15
CA ILE A 201 7.57 -4.35 0.27
C ILE A 201 6.62 -5.47 -0.19
N ILE A 202 5.92 -6.07 0.77
CA ILE A 202 4.87 -7.05 0.53
C ILE A 202 3.53 -6.37 0.77
N GLN A 203 2.76 -6.23 -0.30
CA GLN A 203 1.41 -5.70 -0.23
C GLN A 203 0.43 -6.86 -0.04
N VAL A 204 -0.16 -6.93 1.16
CA VAL A 204 -1.12 -7.95 1.55
C VAL A 204 -2.51 -7.55 1.06
N LEU A 205 -3.13 -8.44 0.30
CA LEU A 205 -4.47 -8.30 -0.29
C LEU A 205 -5.40 -9.36 0.31
N ASP A 206 -6.71 -9.09 0.31
CA ASP A 206 -7.75 -10.07 0.67
C ASP A 206 -8.14 -10.85 -0.59
N SER A 207 -8.13 -12.19 -0.53
CA SER A 207 -8.44 -13.08 -1.66
C SER A 207 -9.87 -12.91 -2.20
N ARG A 208 -10.81 -12.43 -1.36
CA ARG A 208 -12.22 -12.24 -1.71
C ARG A 208 -12.42 -11.07 -2.66
N ASP A 209 -11.66 -9.99 -2.46
CA ASP A 209 -11.67 -8.77 -3.28
C ASP A 209 -10.24 -8.18 -3.34
N PRO A 210 -9.35 -8.76 -4.17
CA PRO A 210 -7.97 -8.32 -4.23
C PRO A 210 -7.81 -6.96 -4.92
N VAL A 211 -8.69 -6.62 -5.87
CA VAL A 211 -8.65 -5.33 -6.58
C VAL A 211 -9.11 -4.20 -5.67
N GLY A 212 -10.20 -4.39 -4.93
CA GLY A 212 -10.71 -3.38 -4.01
C GLY A 212 -9.86 -3.19 -2.76
N THR A 213 -9.05 -4.18 -2.37
CA THR A 213 -8.04 -4.06 -1.29
C THR A 213 -6.65 -3.67 -1.80
N ARG A 214 -6.50 -3.37 -3.10
CA ARG A 214 -5.26 -2.89 -3.71
C ARG A 214 -5.10 -1.38 -3.53
N CYS A 215 -3.85 -0.92 -3.44
CA CYS A 215 -3.53 0.50 -3.32
C CYS A 215 -2.68 0.94 -4.52
N LEU A 216 -3.32 1.30 -5.64
CA LEU A 216 -2.62 1.70 -6.87
C LEU A 216 -1.69 2.90 -6.66
N ARG A 217 -2.13 3.87 -5.83
CA ARG A 217 -1.32 5.04 -5.47
C ARG A 217 0.02 4.66 -4.82
N LEU A 218 0.01 3.66 -3.95
CA LEU A 218 1.22 3.16 -3.31
C LEU A 218 2.15 2.50 -4.33
N GLU A 219 1.59 1.71 -5.25
CA GLU A 219 2.34 1.01 -6.28
C GLU A 219 2.98 1.98 -7.26
N SER A 220 2.25 3.01 -7.72
CA SER A 220 2.80 4.09 -8.54
C SER A 220 3.95 4.80 -7.81
N HIS A 221 3.79 5.08 -6.52
CA HIS A 221 4.84 5.70 -5.70
C HIS A 221 6.08 4.81 -5.58
N ILE A 222 5.90 3.50 -5.36
CA ILE A 222 7.02 2.55 -5.29
C ILE A 222 7.71 2.41 -6.65
N LYS A 223 6.95 2.38 -7.77
CA LYS A 223 7.51 2.37 -9.13
C LYS A 223 8.42 3.57 -9.40
N THR A 224 8.15 4.74 -8.80
CA THR A 224 9.10 5.87 -8.88
C THR A 224 10.41 5.62 -8.12
N LYS A 225 10.36 4.85 -7.02
CA LYS A 225 11.49 4.47 -6.18
C LYS A 225 12.08 3.13 -6.62
N THR A 226 12.89 3.10 -7.67
CA THR A 226 13.27 1.82 -8.32
C THR A 226 14.28 0.93 -7.56
N CYS A 227 14.61 1.18 -6.30
CA CYS A 227 15.48 0.30 -5.50
C CYS A 227 14.69 -0.58 -4.52
N LYS A 228 13.36 -0.62 -4.67
CA LYS A 228 12.47 -1.37 -3.78
C LYS A 228 11.72 -2.39 -4.59
N HIS A 229 11.58 -3.58 -4.02
CA HIS A 229 10.89 -4.69 -4.67
C HIS A 229 9.48 -4.78 -4.11
N LEU A 230 8.48 -4.85 -4.98
CA LEU A 230 7.08 -4.98 -4.61
C LEU A 230 6.59 -6.38 -4.96
N ILE A 231 5.99 -7.05 -3.98
CA ILE A 231 5.40 -8.39 -4.11
C ILE A 231 3.96 -8.31 -3.60
N LEU A 232 3.03 -8.95 -4.30
CA LEU A 232 1.65 -9.06 -3.82
C LEU A 232 1.47 -10.38 -3.07
N LEU A 233 0.75 -10.32 -1.95
CA LEU A 233 0.42 -11.50 -1.16
C LEU A 233 -1.10 -11.59 -1.00
N LEU A 234 -1.71 -12.55 -1.69
CA LEU A 234 -3.13 -12.87 -1.56
C LEU A 234 -3.32 -13.69 -0.28
N ASN A 235 -3.88 -13.08 0.75
CA ASN A 235 -4.16 -13.75 2.02
C ASN A 235 -5.64 -14.15 2.11
N LYS A 236 -5.97 -15.02 3.07
CA LYS A 236 -7.31 -15.57 3.31
C LYS A 236 -7.81 -16.49 2.19
N CYS A 237 -6.91 -17.22 1.53
CA CYS A 237 -7.26 -18.16 0.46
C CYS A 237 -8.18 -19.31 0.92
N ASP A 238 -8.38 -19.49 2.23
CA ASP A 238 -9.33 -20.42 2.84
C ASP A 238 -10.79 -19.99 2.70
N LEU A 239 -11.07 -18.70 2.53
CA LEU A 239 -12.43 -18.18 2.40
C LEU A 239 -13.00 -18.28 0.98
N VAL A 240 -12.19 -18.72 0.02
CA VAL A 240 -12.48 -18.63 -1.40
C VAL A 240 -12.13 -19.96 -2.07
N PRO A 241 -12.90 -20.42 -3.08
CA PRO A 241 -12.56 -21.62 -3.82
C PRO A 241 -11.15 -21.57 -4.45
N THR A 242 -10.53 -22.73 -4.61
CA THR A 242 -9.17 -22.88 -5.13
C THR A 242 -9.00 -22.35 -6.55
N TRP A 243 -10.02 -22.54 -7.42
CA TRP A 243 -10.02 -22.07 -8.80
C TRP A 243 -9.98 -20.54 -8.89
N VAL A 244 -10.71 -19.85 -8.00
CA VAL A 244 -10.73 -18.38 -7.93
C VAL A 244 -9.35 -17.85 -7.54
N THR A 245 -8.75 -18.43 -6.51
CA THR A 245 -7.41 -18.06 -6.04
C THR A 245 -6.37 -18.24 -7.16
N LYS A 246 -6.44 -19.36 -7.90
CA LYS A 246 -5.56 -19.64 -9.05
C LYS A 246 -5.71 -18.61 -10.16
N ASN A 247 -6.94 -18.23 -10.49
CA ASN A 247 -7.23 -17.23 -11.52
C ASN A 247 -6.78 -15.82 -11.11
N TRP A 248 -6.94 -15.45 -9.82
CA TRP A 248 -6.41 -14.19 -9.30
C TRP A 248 -4.89 -14.13 -9.34
N ILE A 249 -4.19 -15.21 -8.97
CA ILE A 249 -2.73 -15.30 -9.11
C ILE A 249 -2.35 -15.08 -10.57
N LYS A 250 -3.00 -15.76 -11.52
CA LYS A 250 -2.70 -15.62 -12.96
C LYS A 250 -2.87 -14.17 -13.43
N HIS A 251 -3.96 -13.53 -13.03
CA HIS A 251 -4.25 -12.14 -13.41
C HIS A 251 -3.22 -11.16 -12.82
N LEU A 252 -2.94 -11.26 -11.52
CA LEU A 252 -2.05 -10.31 -10.84
C LEU A 252 -0.56 -10.54 -11.15
N SER A 253 -0.17 -11.78 -11.46
CA SER A 253 1.22 -12.14 -11.80
C SER A 253 1.71 -11.51 -13.09
N VAL A 254 0.80 -10.99 -13.92
CA VAL A 254 1.15 -10.18 -15.11
C VAL A 254 1.83 -8.87 -14.69
N GLU A 255 1.44 -8.30 -13.55
CA GLU A 255 1.97 -7.00 -13.10
C GLU A 255 3.08 -7.12 -12.05
N PHE A 256 2.90 -8.02 -11.07
CA PHE A 256 3.84 -8.18 -9.96
C PHE A 256 3.88 -9.64 -9.52
N PRO A 257 5.01 -10.13 -8.99
CA PRO A 257 5.07 -11.46 -8.40
C PRO A 257 4.02 -11.62 -7.29
N THR A 258 3.16 -12.64 -7.42
CA THR A 258 2.06 -12.87 -6.47
C THR A 258 2.15 -14.24 -5.81
N ILE A 259 1.86 -14.27 -4.51
CA ILE A 259 1.85 -15.51 -3.71
C ILE A 259 0.49 -15.63 -3.02
N ALA A 260 -0.13 -16.81 -3.12
CA ALA A 260 -1.28 -17.17 -2.29
C ALA A 260 -0.84 -17.64 -0.90
N PHE A 261 -1.58 -17.23 0.11
CA PHE A 261 -1.23 -17.42 1.52
C PHE A 261 -2.47 -17.67 2.37
N HIS A 262 -2.34 -18.57 3.34
CA HIS A 262 -3.30 -18.71 4.44
C HIS A 262 -2.55 -18.55 5.75
N ALA A 263 -2.84 -17.45 6.45
CA ALA A 263 -2.21 -17.10 7.71
C ALA A 263 -2.82 -17.88 8.89
N SER A 264 -2.22 -19.02 9.21
CA SER A 264 -2.48 -19.78 10.43
C SER A 264 -1.17 -20.18 11.09
N ILE A 265 -1.12 -20.29 12.42
CA ILE A 265 0.07 -20.75 13.13
C ILE A 265 0.21 -22.27 12.98
N ASN A 266 -0.91 -22.99 13.05
CA ASN A 266 -0.92 -24.46 13.08
C ASN A 266 -0.95 -25.06 11.67
N LYS A 267 -1.76 -24.49 10.77
CA LYS A 267 -1.95 -25.01 9.40
C LYS A 267 -1.72 -23.93 8.34
N PRO A 268 -0.48 -23.43 8.17
CA PRO A 268 -0.21 -22.39 7.19
C PRO A 268 -0.16 -22.93 5.75
N PHE A 269 -0.62 -22.13 4.80
CA PHE A 269 -0.40 -22.34 3.35
C PHE A 269 0.47 -21.22 2.79
N GLY A 270 1.37 -21.54 1.85
CA GLY A 270 2.27 -20.55 1.22
C GLY A 270 3.47 -20.08 2.06
N LYS A 271 3.59 -20.56 3.32
CA LYS A 271 4.70 -20.20 4.23
C LYS A 271 6.08 -20.52 3.64
N HIS A 272 6.29 -21.73 3.14
CA HIS A 272 7.58 -22.15 2.59
C HIS A 272 7.94 -21.35 1.33
N THR A 273 7.00 -21.18 0.41
CA THR A 273 7.16 -20.36 -0.79
C THR A 273 7.60 -18.94 -0.49
N LEU A 274 6.95 -18.29 0.49
CA LEU A 274 7.32 -16.93 0.89
C LEU A 274 8.70 -16.89 1.56
N LEU A 275 9.02 -17.85 2.43
CA LEU A 275 10.35 -17.95 3.05
C LEU A 275 11.45 -18.15 2.01
N ASP A 276 11.21 -18.99 1.02
CA ASP A 276 12.17 -19.25 -0.06
C ASP A 276 12.38 -18.03 -0.94
N LEU A 277 11.31 -17.30 -1.27
CA LEU A 277 11.41 -16.02 -1.96
C LEU A 277 12.25 -15.02 -1.15
N LEU A 278 11.99 -14.85 0.15
CA LEU A 278 12.76 -13.96 1.02
C LEU A 278 14.23 -14.39 1.15
N ARG A 279 14.51 -15.70 1.15
CA ARG A 279 15.88 -16.23 1.11
C ARG A 279 16.58 -15.91 -0.21
N GLN A 280 15.88 -15.99 -1.34
CA GLN A 280 16.44 -15.59 -2.64
C GLN A 280 16.80 -14.11 -2.63
N TYR A 281 15.91 -13.22 -2.20
CA TYR A 281 16.23 -11.80 -2.06
C TYR A 281 17.39 -11.54 -1.09
N SER A 282 17.45 -12.27 0.04
CA SER A 282 18.57 -12.19 0.97
C SER A 282 19.90 -12.61 0.32
N LYS A 283 19.88 -13.64 -0.55
CA LYS A 283 21.04 -14.03 -1.36
C LYS A 283 21.40 -13.02 -2.44
N LEU A 284 20.44 -12.28 -2.99
CA LEU A 284 20.69 -11.24 -3.99
C LEU A 284 21.30 -9.98 -3.34
N LEU A 285 20.80 -9.59 -2.17
CA LEU A 285 21.25 -8.42 -1.41
C LEU A 285 22.44 -8.74 -0.47
N LYS A 286 23.51 -9.35 -1.00
CA LYS A 286 24.71 -9.75 -0.20
C LYS A 286 25.44 -8.57 0.43
N ASP A 287 25.43 -7.43 -0.23
CA ASP A 287 26.14 -6.23 0.24
C ASP A 287 25.49 -5.61 1.48
N ARG A 288 24.23 -5.95 1.76
CA ARG A 288 23.50 -5.47 2.94
C ARG A 288 23.68 -6.45 4.10
N LYS A 289 24.02 -5.92 5.27
CA LYS A 289 24.16 -6.69 6.52
C LYS A 289 22.84 -7.34 6.95
N HIS A 290 21.73 -6.65 6.73
CA HIS A 290 20.37 -7.12 6.98
C HIS A 290 19.46 -6.68 5.85
N VAL A 291 18.36 -7.40 5.65
CA VAL A 291 17.31 -7.09 4.68
C VAL A 291 16.02 -6.84 5.45
N SER A 292 15.38 -5.71 5.17
CA SER A 292 14.13 -5.29 5.81
C SER A 292 12.95 -5.50 4.88
N VAL A 293 11.91 -6.19 5.37
CA VAL A 293 10.69 -6.54 4.62
C VAL A 293 9.50 -5.81 5.26
N GLY A 294 8.89 -4.87 4.54
CA GLY A 294 7.71 -4.13 5.00
C GLY A 294 6.41 -4.79 4.56
N PHE A 295 5.47 -5.00 5.49
CA PHE A 295 4.12 -5.47 5.18
C PHE A 295 3.16 -4.29 5.14
N VAL A 296 2.52 -4.06 4.00
CA VAL A 296 1.59 -2.94 3.74
C VAL A 296 0.26 -3.47 3.21
N GLY A 297 -0.83 -2.71 3.38
CA GLY A 297 -2.16 -3.10 2.89
C GLY A 297 -3.30 -2.57 3.74
N TYR A 298 -4.53 -2.87 3.32
CA TYR A 298 -5.74 -2.43 4.01
C TYR A 298 -5.81 -2.94 5.47
N PRO A 299 -6.61 -2.30 6.34
CA PRO A 299 -6.99 -2.89 7.62
C PRO A 299 -7.58 -4.30 7.45
N ASN A 300 -7.44 -5.17 8.44
CA ASN A 300 -8.06 -6.52 8.46
C ASN A 300 -7.71 -7.51 7.34
N VAL A 301 -6.80 -7.19 6.40
CA VAL A 301 -6.29 -8.14 5.40
C VAL A 301 -5.39 -9.24 6.00
N GLY A 302 -4.93 -9.07 7.24
CA GLY A 302 -4.15 -10.09 7.97
C GLY A 302 -2.63 -9.89 8.00
N LYS A 303 -2.12 -8.66 7.82
CA LYS A 303 -0.67 -8.31 7.88
C LYS A 303 0.04 -8.91 9.11
N SER A 304 -0.43 -8.60 10.31
CA SER A 304 0.16 -9.10 11.56
C SER A 304 0.02 -10.61 11.72
N SER A 305 -1.04 -11.22 11.18
CA SER A 305 -1.24 -12.67 11.16
C SER A 305 -0.21 -13.38 10.26
N VAL A 306 0.08 -12.81 9.08
CA VAL A 306 1.11 -13.33 8.17
C VAL A 306 2.48 -13.32 8.86
N ILE A 307 2.81 -12.23 9.56
CA ILE A 307 4.06 -12.11 10.33
C ILE A 307 4.14 -13.21 11.42
N ASN A 308 3.06 -13.42 12.18
CA ASN A 308 3.00 -14.45 13.21
C ASN A 308 3.17 -15.86 12.63
N THR A 309 2.52 -16.15 11.49
CA THR A 309 2.67 -17.43 10.78
C THR A 309 4.12 -17.67 10.33
N LEU A 310 4.79 -16.64 9.82
CA LEU A 310 6.19 -16.71 9.42
C LEU A 310 7.11 -16.98 10.62
N CYS A 311 6.88 -16.29 11.75
CA CYS A 311 7.65 -16.48 12.98
C CYS A 311 7.35 -17.82 13.67
N GLY A 312 6.16 -18.39 13.46
CA GLY A 312 5.68 -19.59 14.16
C GLY A 312 5.19 -19.32 15.59
N ASN A 313 5.12 -18.06 16.02
CA ASN A 313 4.65 -17.64 17.34
C ASN A 313 3.84 -16.34 17.26
N LYS A 314 3.13 -15.98 18.34
CA LYS A 314 2.34 -14.74 18.44
C LYS A 314 3.24 -13.54 18.78
N SER A 315 4.02 -13.07 17.81
CA SER A 315 4.91 -11.91 17.97
C SER A 315 4.15 -10.58 17.91
N CYS A 316 3.21 -10.45 16.98
CA CYS A 316 2.36 -9.28 16.79
C CYS A 316 0.96 -9.50 17.37
N LYS A 317 0.32 -8.44 17.88
CA LYS A 317 -1.10 -8.46 18.26
C LYS A 317 -1.96 -8.54 17.01
N ALA A 318 -2.82 -9.55 16.94
CA ALA A 318 -3.77 -9.73 15.84
C ALA A 318 -5.17 -9.92 16.43
N ALA A 319 -6.12 -9.15 15.92
CA ALA A 319 -7.54 -9.19 16.30
C ALA A 319 -8.40 -9.02 15.04
N PRO A 320 -9.65 -9.52 15.04
CA PRO A 320 -10.58 -9.33 13.92
C PRO A 320 -11.10 -7.87 13.81
N VAL A 321 -10.74 -7.02 14.77
CA VAL A 321 -11.18 -5.63 14.84
C VAL A 321 -10.15 -4.71 14.17
N PRO A 322 -10.57 -3.75 13.32
CA PRO A 322 -9.64 -2.84 12.70
C PRO A 322 -8.98 -1.88 13.70
N GLY A 323 -7.76 -1.47 13.37
CA GLY A 323 -6.97 -0.51 14.13
C GLY A 323 -6.23 -1.09 15.35
N GLU A 324 -5.99 -2.40 15.38
CA GLU A 324 -5.18 -3.05 16.41
C GLU A 324 -3.71 -2.60 16.33
N THR A 325 -3.10 -2.73 15.15
CA THR A 325 -1.76 -2.21 14.88
C THR A 325 -1.82 -0.70 14.64
N ARG A 326 -1.30 0.10 15.58
CA ARG A 326 -1.34 1.57 15.53
C ARG A 326 0.00 2.23 15.16
N VAL A 327 1.09 1.53 15.38
CA VAL A 327 2.47 2.01 15.21
C VAL A 327 3.26 0.88 14.55
N TRP A 328 4.20 1.24 13.68
CA TRP A 328 5.08 0.27 13.09
C TRP A 328 5.97 -0.44 14.13
N GLN A 329 6.32 -1.70 13.87
CA GLN A 329 7.17 -2.49 14.75
C GLN A 329 8.10 -3.39 13.96
N TYR A 330 9.34 -3.56 14.45
CA TYR A 330 10.32 -4.49 13.91
C TYR A 330 10.19 -5.87 14.54
N VAL A 331 10.12 -6.89 13.72
CA VAL A 331 10.09 -8.30 14.11
C VAL A 331 11.22 -9.04 13.40
N SER A 332 12.09 -9.70 14.15
CA SER A 332 13.20 -10.45 13.54
C SER A 332 12.76 -11.85 13.14
N LEU A 333 12.86 -12.20 11.86
CA LEU A 333 12.59 -13.56 11.38
C LEU A 333 13.85 -14.44 11.49
N THR A 334 14.97 -13.91 11.00
CA THR A 334 16.31 -14.51 11.13
C THR A 334 17.30 -13.42 11.55
N LYS A 335 18.57 -13.78 11.81
CA LYS A 335 19.60 -12.76 12.10
C LYS A 335 19.83 -11.76 10.96
N ARG A 336 19.40 -12.10 9.74
CA ARG A 336 19.62 -11.30 8.53
C ARG A 336 18.33 -10.69 7.97
N VAL A 337 17.17 -11.29 8.20
CA VAL A 337 15.89 -10.81 7.67
C VAL A 337 15.04 -10.26 8.82
N HIS A 338 14.69 -8.98 8.70
CA HIS A 338 13.78 -8.29 9.60
C HIS A 338 12.48 -7.96 8.87
N MET A 339 11.37 -8.12 9.56
CA MET A 339 10.03 -7.79 9.08
C MET A 339 9.54 -6.54 9.79
N ILE A 340 8.75 -5.73 9.09
CA ILE A 340 8.18 -4.49 9.60
C ILE A 340 6.67 -4.59 9.44
N ASP A 341 5.94 -4.57 10.55
CA ASP A 341 4.49 -4.50 10.56
C ASP A 341 4.04 -3.04 10.45
N CYS A 342 3.03 -2.76 9.64
CA CYS A 342 2.50 -1.41 9.39
C CYS A 342 1.02 -1.34 9.81
N PRO A 343 0.53 -0.20 10.35
CA PRO A 343 -0.90 0.03 10.45
C PRO A 343 -1.60 -0.11 9.08
N GLY A 344 -2.87 -0.49 9.09
CA GLY A 344 -3.67 -0.58 7.87
C GLY A 344 -3.92 0.79 7.25
N ILE A 345 -3.80 0.88 5.93
CA ILE A 345 -3.96 2.13 5.16
C ILE A 345 -5.20 2.08 4.30
N VAL A 346 -5.87 3.21 4.15
CA VAL A 346 -6.97 3.38 3.19
C VAL A 346 -6.62 4.57 2.30
N PRO A 347 -6.54 4.38 0.97
CA PRO A 347 -6.40 5.48 0.02
C PRO A 347 -7.50 6.51 0.23
N PRO A 348 -7.22 7.82 0.15
CA PRO A 348 -8.25 8.86 0.23
C PRO A 348 -9.12 8.95 -1.04
N GLU A 349 -9.13 7.93 -1.89
CA GLU A 349 -10.01 7.87 -3.06
C GLU A 349 -11.48 7.83 -2.59
N GLU A 350 -12.39 8.35 -3.42
CA GLU A 350 -13.83 8.39 -3.15
C GLU A 350 -14.43 6.98 -3.21
N ILE A 351 -14.11 6.18 -2.19
CA ILE A 351 -14.72 4.88 -1.96
C ILE A 351 -16.03 5.16 -1.21
N SER A 352 -17.13 4.60 -1.73
CA SER A 352 -18.43 4.61 -1.05
C SER A 352 -18.30 4.12 0.40
N ASP A 353 -19.03 4.76 1.31
CA ASP A 353 -19.00 4.43 2.73
C ASP A 353 -19.42 2.98 3.00
N ALA A 354 -20.33 2.44 2.19
CA ALA A 354 -20.68 1.02 2.20
C ALA A 354 -19.46 0.13 1.92
N ALA A 355 -18.67 0.45 0.89
CA ALA A 355 -17.48 -0.32 0.54
C ALA A 355 -16.39 -0.26 1.64
N LYS A 356 -16.28 0.85 2.39
CA LYS A 356 -15.36 0.94 3.55
C LYS A 356 -15.78 0.00 4.68
N ILE A 357 -17.08 -0.13 4.94
CA ILE A 357 -17.63 -1.05 5.94
C ILE A 357 -17.42 -2.49 5.51
N LEU A 358 -17.76 -2.84 4.27
CA LEU A 358 -17.64 -4.21 3.76
C LEU A 358 -16.18 -4.70 3.73
N LYS A 359 -15.23 -3.80 3.43
CA LYS A 359 -13.79 -4.10 3.49
C LYS A 359 -13.22 -4.19 4.91
N GLY A 360 -14.02 -3.97 5.95
CA GLY A 360 -13.59 -4.10 7.35
C GLY A 360 -12.62 -3.02 7.82
N VAL A 361 -12.73 -1.80 7.26
CA VAL A 361 -11.93 -0.64 7.69
C VAL A 361 -12.43 -0.09 9.03
N ILE A 362 -13.75 -0.12 9.21
CA ILE A 362 -14.47 0.54 10.30
C ILE A 362 -15.01 -0.50 11.27
N ARG A 363 -15.04 -0.14 12.55
CA ARG A 363 -15.69 -0.94 13.59
C ARG A 363 -17.19 -0.77 13.49
N VAL A 364 -17.89 -1.86 13.19
CA VAL A 364 -19.34 -1.88 12.95
C VAL A 364 -20.12 -1.37 14.17
N GLU A 365 -19.58 -1.54 15.38
CA GLU A 365 -20.24 -1.11 16.63
C GLU A 365 -20.41 0.40 16.75
N ARG A 366 -19.63 1.18 16.00
CA ARG A 366 -19.61 2.64 16.09
C ARG A 366 -20.36 3.33 14.93
N VAL A 367 -20.93 2.55 14.02
CA VAL A 367 -21.78 3.05 12.94
C VAL A 367 -23.16 3.34 13.51
N SER A 368 -23.72 4.52 13.20
CA SER A 368 -25.04 4.90 13.71
C SER A 368 -26.12 4.02 13.12
N ASP A 369 -26.20 3.91 11.80
CA ASP A 369 -27.28 3.20 11.10
C ASP A 369 -26.72 2.07 10.22
N PRO A 370 -26.43 0.89 10.82
CA PRO A 370 -25.84 -0.24 10.11
C PRO A 370 -26.78 -0.88 9.07
N GLU A 371 -28.09 -0.66 9.18
CA GLU A 371 -29.14 -1.25 8.35
C GLU A 371 -29.00 -0.82 6.87
N ASN A 372 -28.62 0.43 6.64
CA ASN A 372 -28.44 1.03 5.31
C ASN A 372 -27.33 0.35 4.48
N TYR A 373 -26.43 -0.40 5.13
CA TYR A 373 -25.28 -1.04 4.46
C TYR A 373 -25.50 -2.53 4.17
N ILE A 374 -26.67 -3.07 4.51
CA ILE A 374 -26.99 -4.49 4.26
C ILE A 374 -27.34 -4.72 2.79
N LEU A 375 -28.04 -3.79 2.13
CA LEU A 375 -28.42 -3.97 0.73
C LEU A 375 -27.21 -4.18 -0.20
N PRO A 376 -26.15 -3.34 -0.17
CA PRO A 376 -24.94 -3.60 -0.97
C PRO A 376 -24.21 -4.89 -0.59
N MET A 377 -24.41 -5.40 0.63
CA MET A 377 -23.85 -6.68 1.05
C MET A 377 -24.62 -7.86 0.44
N LEU A 378 -25.96 -7.79 0.43
CA LEU A 378 -26.82 -8.82 -0.16
C LEU A 378 -26.60 -8.96 -1.66
N GLU A 379 -26.26 -7.88 -2.37
CA GLU A 379 -25.92 -7.92 -3.80
C GLU A 379 -24.62 -8.66 -4.10
N LEU A 380 -23.70 -8.74 -3.14
CA LEU A 380 -22.40 -9.39 -3.30
C LEU A 380 -22.40 -10.87 -2.92
N VAL A 381 -23.39 -11.31 -2.15
CA VAL A 381 -23.43 -12.66 -1.56
C VAL A 381 -24.51 -13.50 -2.22
N ASN A 382 -24.24 -14.79 -2.39
CA ASN A 382 -25.29 -15.72 -2.82
C ASN A 382 -26.37 -15.84 -1.73
N LYS A 383 -27.61 -15.50 -2.09
CA LYS A 383 -28.77 -15.48 -1.21
C LYS A 383 -29.06 -16.85 -0.57
N GLU A 384 -28.88 -17.94 -1.32
CA GLU A 384 -29.09 -19.32 -0.81
C GLU A 384 -28.13 -19.67 0.33
N CYS A 385 -26.90 -19.15 0.27
CA CYS A 385 -25.90 -19.35 1.32
C CYS A 385 -26.34 -18.67 2.62
N LEU A 386 -26.96 -17.49 2.53
CA LEU A 386 -27.47 -16.77 3.69
C LEU A 386 -28.64 -17.48 4.35
N THR A 387 -29.60 -18.00 3.56
CA THR A 387 -30.69 -18.82 4.08
C THR A 387 -30.16 -20.01 4.86
N SER A 388 -29.17 -20.71 4.31
CA SER A 388 -28.55 -21.88 4.94
C SER A 388 -27.83 -21.54 6.25
N ILE A 389 -27.05 -20.46 6.27
CA ILE A 389 -26.27 -20.04 7.44
C ILE A 389 -27.18 -19.62 8.60
N TYR A 390 -28.21 -18.82 8.31
CA TYR A 390 -29.11 -18.28 9.34
C TYR A 390 -30.33 -19.18 9.62
N SER A 391 -30.55 -20.22 8.81
CA SER A 391 -31.72 -21.12 8.89
C SER A 391 -33.04 -20.33 8.90
N ILE A 392 -33.20 -19.44 7.93
CA ILE A 392 -34.37 -18.56 7.74
C ILE A 392 -35.23 -19.05 6.54
N SER A 393 -36.46 -18.54 6.40
CA SER A 393 -37.31 -18.82 5.23
C SER A 393 -36.78 -18.10 3.97
N ASP A 394 -37.13 -18.57 2.78
CA ASP A 394 -36.72 -17.97 1.50
C ASP A 394 -37.63 -16.80 1.05
N GLU A 395 -38.60 -16.40 1.86
CA GLU A 395 -39.61 -15.40 1.51
C GLU A 395 -38.98 -14.03 1.17
N TRP A 396 -37.90 -13.66 1.87
CA TRP A 396 -37.18 -12.40 1.64
C TRP A 396 -36.45 -12.36 0.29
N ILE A 397 -36.14 -13.50 -0.33
CA ILE A 397 -35.42 -13.56 -1.61
C ILE A 397 -36.27 -12.99 -2.75
N SER A 398 -37.60 -13.10 -2.63
CA SER A 398 -38.57 -12.64 -3.62
C SER A 398 -38.73 -11.12 -3.66
N LEU A 399 -38.35 -10.41 -2.59
CA LEU A 399 -38.42 -8.96 -2.48
C LEU A 399 -37.26 -8.28 -3.22
N SER A 400 -37.35 -6.97 -3.43
CA SER A 400 -36.30 -6.19 -4.10
C SER A 400 -35.99 -4.88 -3.36
N GLY A 401 -34.75 -4.40 -3.47
CA GLY A 401 -34.32 -3.14 -2.88
C GLY A 401 -34.31 -3.12 -1.34
N ALA A 402 -34.72 -1.99 -0.76
CA ALA A 402 -34.68 -1.77 0.69
C ALA A 402 -35.60 -2.73 1.47
N GLU A 403 -36.74 -3.11 0.91
CA GLU A 403 -37.70 -4.03 1.54
C GLU A 403 -37.07 -5.42 1.77
N MET A 404 -36.23 -5.88 0.84
CA MET A 404 -35.48 -7.14 0.99
C MET A 404 -34.55 -7.10 2.21
N ALA A 405 -33.80 -5.99 2.36
CA ALA A 405 -32.85 -5.84 3.45
C ALA A 405 -33.56 -5.77 4.80
N GLU A 406 -34.68 -5.06 4.89
CA GLU A 406 -35.48 -5.00 6.11
C GLU A 406 -36.07 -6.35 6.50
N GLU A 407 -36.69 -7.07 5.57
CA GLU A 407 -37.33 -8.35 5.87
C GLU A 407 -36.29 -9.42 6.24
N PHE A 408 -35.15 -9.41 5.56
CA PHE A 408 -33.99 -10.23 5.94
C PHE A 408 -33.54 -9.93 7.37
N LEU A 409 -33.42 -8.66 7.76
CA LEU A 409 -33.03 -8.30 9.13
C LEU A 409 -34.09 -8.70 10.16
N LYS A 410 -35.39 -8.54 9.86
CA LYS A 410 -36.49 -8.93 10.74
C LYS A 410 -36.49 -10.45 10.97
N THR A 411 -36.31 -11.25 9.92
CA THR A 411 -36.26 -12.72 10.03
C THR A 411 -35.03 -13.19 10.80
N VAL A 412 -33.85 -12.60 10.54
CA VAL A 412 -32.62 -12.89 11.30
C VAL A 412 -32.74 -12.49 12.77
N ALA A 413 -33.35 -11.32 13.07
CA ALA A 413 -33.57 -10.85 14.44
C ALA A 413 -34.50 -11.79 15.23
N LYS A 414 -35.62 -12.21 14.62
CA LYS A 414 -36.55 -13.19 15.21
C LYS A 414 -35.86 -14.52 15.49
N ARG A 415 -35.09 -15.05 14.53
CA ARG A 415 -34.38 -16.32 14.66
C ARG A 415 -33.28 -16.28 15.72
N SER A 416 -32.57 -15.17 15.83
CA SER A 416 -31.48 -14.96 16.79
C SER A 416 -31.95 -14.49 18.17
N GLY A 417 -33.25 -14.28 18.37
CA GLY A 417 -33.84 -13.80 19.62
C GLY A 417 -33.44 -12.37 19.98
N LYS A 418 -33.03 -11.56 19.00
CA LYS A 418 -32.68 -10.14 19.18
C LYS A 418 -33.94 -9.30 19.03
N MET A 419 -34.67 -9.18 20.14
CA MET A 419 -35.94 -8.47 20.20
C MET A 419 -35.83 -7.31 21.20
N LEU A 420 -36.48 -6.19 20.87
CA LEU A 420 -36.75 -5.08 21.77
C LEU A 420 -37.95 -5.42 22.68
N PRO A 421 -38.13 -4.67 23.79
CA PRO A 421 -39.34 -4.74 24.60
C PRO A 421 -40.60 -4.59 23.74
N GLY A 422 -41.62 -5.43 23.99
CA GLY A 422 -42.84 -5.44 23.17
C GLY A 422 -42.81 -6.38 21.96
N GLY A 423 -41.77 -7.21 21.82
CA GLY A 423 -41.72 -8.22 20.75
C GLY A 423 -41.39 -7.66 19.37
N ILE A 424 -40.78 -6.47 19.32
CA ILE A 424 -40.33 -5.82 18.08
C ILE A 424 -38.92 -6.34 17.73
N PRO A 425 -38.64 -6.82 16.51
CA PRO A 425 -37.30 -7.26 16.12
C PRO A 425 -36.29 -6.10 16.09
N ASP A 426 -35.10 -6.33 16.66
CA ASP A 426 -34.01 -5.34 16.66
C ASP A 426 -33.16 -5.45 15.38
N CYS A 427 -33.57 -4.71 14.34
CA CYS A 427 -32.87 -4.66 13.05
C CYS A 427 -31.43 -4.12 13.19
N LYS A 428 -31.18 -3.22 14.14
CA LYS A 428 -29.89 -2.56 14.33
C LYS A 428 -28.85 -3.52 14.87
N ILE A 429 -29.19 -4.28 15.91
CA ILE A 429 -28.30 -5.32 16.47
C ILE A 429 -28.12 -6.46 15.47
N ALA A 430 -29.18 -6.87 14.79
CA ALA A 430 -29.11 -7.89 13.73
C ALA A 430 -28.14 -7.46 12.62
N ALA A 431 -28.26 -6.23 12.11
CA ALA A 431 -27.38 -5.69 11.08
C ALA A 431 -25.91 -5.68 11.53
N ARG A 432 -25.61 -5.27 12.77
CA ARG A 432 -24.24 -5.33 13.31
C ARG A 432 -23.70 -6.76 13.38
N MET A 433 -24.56 -7.71 13.75
CA MET A 433 -24.20 -9.12 13.81
C MET A 433 -23.87 -9.66 12.42
N VAL A 434 -24.74 -9.42 11.42
CA VAL A 434 -24.53 -9.86 10.04
C VAL A 434 -23.28 -9.23 9.43
N LEU A 435 -23.07 -7.92 9.58
CA LEU A 435 -21.87 -7.25 9.07
C LEU A 435 -20.58 -7.78 9.72
N ASN A 436 -20.62 -8.11 11.02
CA ASN A 436 -19.49 -8.74 11.70
C ASN A 436 -19.24 -10.17 11.21
N ASP A 437 -20.28 -10.96 10.97
CA ASP A 437 -20.18 -12.32 10.41
C ASP A 437 -19.60 -12.29 8.98
N PHE A 438 -20.00 -11.31 8.18
CA PHE A 438 -19.45 -11.04 6.84
C PHE A 438 -17.96 -10.71 6.89
N GLN A 439 -17.56 -9.76 7.73
CA GLN A 439 -16.15 -9.37 7.85
C GLN A 439 -15.26 -10.49 8.38
N ARG A 440 -15.79 -11.34 9.28
CA ARG A 440 -15.09 -12.50 9.85
C ARG A 440 -15.02 -13.70 8.90
N GLY A 441 -15.74 -13.67 7.79
CA GLY A 441 -15.74 -14.74 6.80
C GLY A 441 -16.60 -15.95 7.20
N ARG A 442 -17.60 -15.76 8.06
CA ARG A 442 -18.65 -16.80 8.26
C ARG A 442 -19.58 -16.88 7.06
N ILE A 443 -19.83 -15.72 6.45
CA ILE A 443 -20.57 -15.60 5.20
C ILE A 443 -19.54 -15.68 4.07
N SER A 444 -19.66 -16.72 3.25
CA SER A 444 -18.79 -16.96 2.10
C SER A 444 -19.17 -16.05 0.94
N TYR A 445 -18.20 -15.30 0.44
CA TYR A 445 -18.35 -14.49 -0.78
C TYR A 445 -17.00 -14.31 -1.46
N PHE A 446 -17.02 -14.08 -2.76
CA PHE A 446 -15.83 -13.69 -3.53
C PHE A 446 -16.25 -12.94 -4.79
N ILE A 447 -15.39 -12.04 -5.26
CA ILE A 447 -15.56 -11.38 -6.54
C ILE A 447 -14.92 -12.25 -7.63
N SER A 448 -15.68 -12.47 -8.70
CA SER A 448 -15.22 -13.25 -9.85
C SER A 448 -14.02 -12.57 -10.53
N PRO A 449 -12.93 -13.31 -10.80
CA PRO A 449 -11.78 -12.77 -11.53
C PRO A 449 -12.15 -12.50 -13.00
N PRO A 450 -11.50 -11.54 -13.66
CA PRO A 450 -11.86 -11.10 -15.02
C PRO A 450 -11.70 -12.17 -16.12
N HIS A 451 -11.02 -13.29 -15.83
CA HIS A 451 -10.85 -14.43 -16.74
C HIS A 451 -11.55 -15.70 -16.22
N ALA A 452 -12.63 -15.55 -15.45
CA ALA A 452 -13.43 -16.70 -15.04
C ALA A 452 -14.03 -17.40 -16.27
N PRO A 453 -14.03 -18.75 -16.35
CA PRO A 453 -14.95 -19.43 -17.25
C PRO A 453 -16.38 -19.01 -16.90
N PRO A 454 -17.30 -18.90 -17.88
CA PRO A 454 -18.70 -18.54 -17.61
C PRO A 454 -19.28 -19.47 -16.55
N ALA A 455 -20.10 -18.90 -15.65
CA ALA A 455 -20.54 -19.48 -14.38
C ALA A 455 -21.38 -20.78 -14.44
N ASN A 456 -21.49 -21.42 -15.61
CA ASN A 456 -22.21 -22.67 -15.82
C ASN A 456 -21.24 -23.82 -16.12
N VAL A 457 -20.39 -24.18 -15.14
CA VAL A 457 -19.74 -25.49 -15.16
C VAL A 457 -19.93 -26.10 -13.78
N ASP A 458 -20.89 -27.02 -13.75
CA ASP A 458 -21.35 -27.76 -12.60
C ASP A 458 -20.22 -28.43 -11.82
N THR A 459 -20.46 -28.54 -10.53
CA THR A 459 -19.82 -29.48 -9.62
C THR A 459 -19.77 -30.89 -10.21
N ALA A 460 -18.57 -31.35 -10.58
CA ALA A 460 -18.23 -32.76 -10.65
C ALA A 460 -16.71 -32.90 -10.42
N GLY A 461 -16.35 -33.47 -9.27
CA GLY A 461 -14.97 -33.72 -8.85
C GLY A 461 -14.85 -33.92 -7.36
#